data_AF-A0A5C7MII6-F1
#
_entry.id   AF-A0A5C7MII6-F1
#
_cell.length_a   1.000
_cell.length_b   1.000
_cell.length_c   1.000
_cell.angle_alpha   90.00
_cell.angle_beta   90.00
_cell.angle_gamma   90.00
#
_symmetry.space_group_name_H-M   'P 1'
#
loop_
_entity.id
_entity.type
_entity.pdbx_description
1 polymer ?
#
loop_
_entity_poly.entity_id
_entity_poly.type
_entity_poly.pdbx_seq_one_letter_code
_entity_poly.pdbx_strand_id
1 'polypeptide(L)'
;MSLEEHKRRERAQAIGLFRYQLICPALDAGLSTKQRGRLVREIAERHHVDPFGSRVQIARPTLDRWIRRYRAGGFEALVPEPRRLATRTDIQVLELAASLKRENPARTAAQVARILRTATGWAPSESTLLRHFHRCELMGPAAGVSTEVFGRFEAADPNELWVGDALHGPRVGDRKTYLFAFLDDHSRLVVGHRFGFAEDTVRLAAALKPALAARGVPTSVYVDNGSAFVDAWLLRACAKLGVRLVHSAPGRPQGRGKVERFFRTVREQFLVEVTDTTTEDLTAAGVDHTAALLELNRLFMAWVETEYHRRTHSETDQSPLARWESGWDRLGHAPALPTAADLTEAFLWSEFRVVTKTATVSLHANTYRVDPALAGRRVELVFSPFDLETIEVRHGDRSYGQAIAHTITRHAHPKARPETVETPPVTTGIDYLALTAAAHHDQLRDDERIGYHALYGPDTDSERAPGQLSITDLTNIDGEFEDGVSA
;
A
#
# COMPACT_ATOMS: atom_id res chain seq x y z
N MET A 1 -41.91 14.04 17.94
CA MET A 1 -40.61 13.97 18.62
C MET A 1 -39.93 12.68 18.20
N SER A 2 -38.78 12.78 17.55
CA SER A 2 -37.97 11.62 17.15
C SER A 2 -37.49 10.83 18.38
N LEU A 3 -37.31 9.51 18.26
CA LEU A 3 -36.71 8.66 19.30
C LEU A 3 -35.35 9.23 19.77
N GLU A 4 -34.59 9.85 18.86
CA GLU A 4 -33.33 10.51 19.20
C GLU A 4 -33.52 11.80 20.02
N GLU A 5 -34.56 12.58 19.75
CA GLU A 5 -34.87 13.79 20.52
C GLU A 5 -35.31 13.44 21.94
N HIS A 6 -36.07 12.35 22.09
CA HIS A 6 -36.45 11.82 23.39
C HIS A 6 -35.22 11.39 24.20
N LYS A 7 -34.36 10.54 23.63
CA LYS A 7 -33.10 10.11 24.26
C LYS A 7 -32.18 11.27 24.63
N ARG A 8 -32.08 12.30 23.78
CA ARG A 8 -31.29 13.52 24.07
C ARG A 8 -31.86 14.30 25.24
N ARG A 9 -33.19 14.42 25.33
CA ARG A 9 -33.86 15.11 26.43
C ARG A 9 -33.69 14.36 27.75
N GLU A 10 -33.85 13.04 27.75
CA GLU A 10 -33.60 12.18 28.91
C GLU A 10 -32.15 12.33 29.39
N ARG A 11 -31.19 12.30 28.46
CA ARG A 11 -29.77 12.49 28.77
C ARG A 11 -29.48 13.86 29.39
N ALA A 12 -30.08 14.93 28.85
CA ALA A 12 -29.93 16.28 29.38
C ALA A 12 -30.54 16.41 30.78
N GLN A 13 -31.71 15.82 31.02
CA GLN A 13 -32.35 15.79 32.34
C GLN A 13 -31.51 15.02 33.36
N ALA A 14 -30.95 13.86 33.00
CA ALA A 14 -30.07 13.10 33.88
C ALA A 14 -28.84 13.92 34.31
N ILE A 15 -28.25 14.69 33.38
CA ILE A 15 -27.16 15.63 33.69
C ILE A 15 -27.64 16.75 34.63
N GLY A 16 -28.84 17.29 34.42
CA GLY A 16 -29.44 18.29 35.30
C GLY A 16 -29.63 17.77 36.72
N LEU A 17 -30.16 16.56 36.88
CA LEU A 17 -30.35 15.88 38.17
C LEU A 17 -29.03 15.68 38.90
N PHE A 18 -28.00 15.19 38.21
CA PHE A 18 -26.67 15.04 38.79
C PHE A 18 -26.10 16.37 39.30
N ARG A 19 -26.20 17.43 38.48
CA ARG A 19 -25.75 18.77 38.90
C ARG A 19 -26.50 19.25 40.14
N TYR A 20 -27.81 19.05 40.18
CA TYR A 20 -28.65 19.42 41.31
C TYR A 20 -28.27 18.65 42.58
N GLN A 21 -28.11 17.34 42.49
CA GLN A 21 -27.70 16.48 43.61
C GLN A 21 -26.38 16.97 44.24
N LEU A 22 -25.39 17.32 43.40
CA LEU A 22 -24.10 17.82 43.88
C LEU A 22 -24.20 19.15 44.60
N ILE A 23 -25.05 20.07 44.14
CA ILE A 23 -25.15 21.41 44.75
C ILE A 23 -26.18 21.48 45.88
N CYS A 24 -27.10 20.51 45.99
CA CYS A 24 -28.20 20.51 46.94
C CYS A 24 -27.77 20.82 48.40
N PRO A 25 -26.68 20.22 48.93
CA PRO A 25 -26.21 20.55 50.28
C PRO A 25 -25.79 22.02 50.47
N ALA A 26 -25.40 22.70 49.39
CA ALA A 26 -24.94 24.09 49.41
C ALA A 26 -26.07 25.12 49.12
N LEU A 27 -27.30 24.65 48.85
CA LEU A 27 -28.44 25.50 48.52
C LEU A 27 -29.23 26.01 49.72
N ASP A 28 -29.03 25.44 50.91
CA ASP A 28 -29.73 25.84 52.13
C ASP A 28 -29.59 27.35 52.42
N ALA A 29 -30.75 27.98 52.68
CA ALA A 29 -30.89 29.40 52.95
C ALA A 29 -30.29 29.80 54.31
N GLY A 30 -30.19 28.86 55.26
CA GLY A 30 -29.59 29.07 56.58
C GLY A 30 -28.05 29.12 56.56
N LEU A 31 -27.39 28.78 55.45
CA LEU A 31 -25.93 28.75 55.36
C LEU A 31 -25.33 30.14 55.15
N SER A 32 -24.40 30.53 56.03
CA SER A 32 -23.52 31.67 55.80
C SER A 32 -22.61 31.45 54.59
N THR A 33 -22.09 32.54 54.02
CA THR A 33 -21.15 32.50 52.89
C THR A 33 -19.91 31.65 53.19
N LYS A 34 -19.40 31.70 54.43
CA LYS A 34 -18.23 30.91 54.87
C LYS A 34 -18.55 29.41 54.95
N GLN A 35 -19.70 29.04 55.52
CA GLN A 35 -20.16 27.65 55.61
C GLN A 35 -20.42 27.05 54.23
N ARG A 36 -21.10 27.79 53.34
CA ARG A 36 -21.32 27.38 51.95
C ARG A 36 -20.00 27.18 51.20
N GLY A 37 -19.05 28.12 51.36
CA GLY A 37 -17.74 28.03 50.74
C GLY A 37 -16.92 26.82 51.18
N ARG A 38 -17.08 26.39 52.45
CA ARG A 38 -16.46 25.15 52.95
C ARG A 38 -17.09 23.91 52.31
N LEU A 39 -18.42 23.82 52.30
CA LEU A 39 -19.15 22.70 51.70
C LEU A 39 -18.82 22.53 50.20
N VAL A 40 -18.76 23.62 49.45
CA VAL A 40 -18.44 23.56 48.01
C VAL A 40 -17.00 23.07 47.78
N ARG A 41 -16.04 23.41 48.65
CA ARG A 41 -14.67 22.87 48.56
C ARG A 41 -14.63 21.37 48.86
N GLU A 42 -15.33 20.93 49.90
CA GLU A 42 -15.43 19.52 50.25
C GLU A 42 -16.08 18.69 49.11
N ILE A 43 -17.06 19.25 48.41
CA ILE A 43 -17.65 18.62 47.22
C ILE A 43 -16.64 18.58 46.05
N ALA A 44 -15.88 19.66 45.83
CA ALA A 44 -14.90 19.76 44.75
C ALA A 44 -13.69 18.82 44.91
N GLU A 45 -13.34 18.48 46.15
CA GLU A 45 -12.22 17.56 46.47
C GLU A 45 -12.59 16.09 46.27
N ARG A 46 -13.88 15.76 46.14
CA ARG A 46 -14.37 14.39 45.97
C ARG A 46 -14.52 14.00 44.50
N HIS A 47 -14.36 12.70 44.25
CA HIS A 47 -14.77 12.09 42.98
C HIS A 47 -16.25 11.71 43.04
N HIS A 48 -16.96 11.98 41.95
CA HIS A 48 -18.38 11.71 41.80
C HIS A 48 -18.59 10.78 40.61
N VAL A 49 -19.67 9.99 40.63
CA VAL A 49 -20.06 9.17 39.48
C VAL A 49 -21.13 9.93 38.70
N ASP A 50 -20.86 10.21 37.43
CA ASP A 50 -21.84 10.86 36.56
C ASP A 50 -23.00 9.90 36.21
N PRO A 51 -24.11 10.40 35.62
CA PRO A 51 -25.25 9.57 35.25
C PRO A 51 -24.96 8.45 34.23
N PHE A 52 -23.76 8.43 33.65
CA PHE A 52 -23.33 7.48 32.63
C PHE A 52 -22.20 6.57 33.13
N GLY A 53 -21.90 6.58 34.44
CA GLY A 53 -20.96 5.67 35.09
C GLY A 53 -19.50 6.16 35.11
N SER A 54 -19.21 7.37 34.64
CA SER A 54 -17.84 7.90 34.62
C SER A 54 -17.49 8.58 35.95
N ARG A 55 -16.28 8.33 36.47
CA ARG A 55 -15.74 9.04 37.63
C ARG A 55 -15.26 10.43 37.21
N VAL A 56 -15.82 11.47 37.83
CA VAL A 56 -15.52 12.88 37.53
C VAL A 56 -15.23 13.66 38.80
N GLN A 57 -14.27 14.58 38.73
CA GLN A 57 -14.03 15.58 39.77
C GLN A 57 -14.47 16.95 39.24
N ILE A 58 -15.34 17.65 39.98
CA ILE A 58 -15.91 18.93 39.54
C ILE A 58 -15.22 20.09 40.26
N ALA A 59 -14.54 20.94 39.51
CA ALA A 59 -13.86 22.10 40.08
C ALA A 59 -14.86 23.06 40.76
N ARG A 60 -14.43 23.66 41.90
CA ARG A 60 -15.21 24.63 42.68
C ARG A 60 -15.90 25.73 41.84
N PRO A 61 -15.22 26.40 40.88
CA PRO A 61 -15.87 27.43 40.07
C PRO A 61 -17.09 26.94 39.27
N THR A 62 -17.10 25.65 38.91
CA THR A 62 -18.22 25.02 38.21
C THR A 62 -19.40 24.79 39.14
N LEU A 63 -19.16 24.34 40.37
CA LEU A 63 -20.19 24.21 41.41
C LEU A 63 -20.80 25.57 41.77
N ASP A 64 -19.96 26.59 41.97
CA ASP A 64 -20.39 27.97 42.24
C ASP A 64 -21.23 28.54 41.08
N ARG A 65 -20.88 28.21 39.83
CA ARG A 65 -21.68 28.57 38.65
C ARG A 65 -23.03 27.85 38.64
N TRP A 66 -23.09 26.57 38.99
CA TRP A 66 -24.36 25.83 39.05
C TRP A 66 -25.27 26.34 40.16
N ILE A 67 -24.75 26.65 41.35
CA ILE A 67 -25.51 27.28 42.44
C ILE A 67 -26.13 28.60 41.98
N ARG A 68 -25.36 29.46 41.30
CA ARG A 68 -25.88 30.72 40.75
C ARG A 68 -26.97 30.50 39.70
N ARG A 69 -26.76 29.56 38.77
CA ARG A 69 -27.76 29.22 37.74
C ARG A 69 -29.05 28.69 38.34
N TYR A 70 -28.95 27.80 39.32
CA TYR A 70 -30.12 27.25 40.00
C TYR A 70 -30.90 28.32 40.77
N ARG A 71 -30.22 29.23 41.45
CA ARG A 71 -30.90 30.35 42.14
C ARG A 71 -31.60 31.31 41.18
N ALA A 72 -31.06 31.49 39.97
CA ALA A 72 -31.62 32.40 38.98
C ALA A 72 -32.78 31.78 38.17
N GLY A 73 -32.75 30.47 37.89
CA GLY A 73 -33.70 29.83 36.97
C GLY A 73 -34.10 28.40 37.34
N GLY A 74 -33.94 28.01 38.60
CA GLY A 74 -34.37 26.71 39.12
C GLY A 74 -33.67 25.51 38.48
N PHE A 75 -34.33 24.35 38.52
CA PHE A 75 -33.81 23.11 37.98
C PHE A 75 -33.56 23.16 36.46
N GLU A 76 -34.48 23.76 35.71
CA GLU A 76 -34.36 23.90 34.25
C GLU A 76 -33.07 24.62 33.84
N ALA A 77 -32.64 25.61 34.63
CA ALA A 77 -31.38 26.30 34.40
C ALA A 77 -30.12 25.42 34.62
N LEU A 78 -30.23 24.25 35.24
CA LEU A 78 -29.15 23.26 35.36
C LEU A 78 -29.14 22.26 34.21
N VAL A 79 -30.23 22.10 33.48
CA VAL A 79 -30.31 21.21 32.32
C VAL A 79 -29.47 21.81 31.19
N PRO A 80 -28.53 21.06 30.57
CA PRO A 80 -27.77 21.56 29.43
C PRO A 80 -28.71 21.88 28.26
N GLU A 81 -28.62 23.10 27.74
CA GLU A 81 -29.31 23.43 26.49
C GLU A 81 -28.70 22.63 25.32
N PRO A 82 -29.53 22.14 24.39
CA PRO A 82 -29.02 21.54 23.17
C PRO A 82 -28.25 22.61 22.39
N ARG A 83 -26.99 22.32 22.03
CA ARG A 83 -26.20 23.20 21.15
C ARG A 83 -27.01 23.49 19.88
N ARG A 84 -27.40 24.75 19.68
CA ARG A 84 -27.91 25.23 18.40
C ARG A 84 -26.74 25.37 17.43
N LEU A 85 -26.54 24.36 16.59
CA LEU A 85 -25.65 24.46 15.43
C LEU A 85 -26.36 25.30 14.35
N ALA A 86 -26.01 26.58 14.24
CA ALA A 86 -26.20 27.35 13.00
C ALA A 86 -24.90 27.18 12.19
N THR A 87 -24.85 26.80 10.92
CA THR A 87 -25.72 27.08 9.77
C THR A 87 -26.17 25.78 9.08
N ARG A 88 -27.47 25.68 8.79
CA ARG A 88 -28.03 24.55 8.03
C ARG A 88 -27.73 24.83 6.56
N THR A 89 -26.88 24.02 5.94
CA THR A 89 -26.81 23.96 4.47
C THR A 89 -28.23 23.80 3.94
N ASP A 90 -28.61 24.63 2.97
CA ASP A 90 -29.96 24.60 2.39
C ASP A 90 -30.31 23.16 1.97
N ILE A 91 -31.50 22.72 2.36
CA ILE A 91 -31.98 21.36 2.09
C ILE A 91 -32.08 21.11 0.59
N GLN A 92 -32.45 22.12 -0.20
CA GLN A 92 -32.57 22.02 -1.65
C GLN A 92 -31.20 21.75 -2.29
N VAL A 93 -30.13 22.38 -1.77
CA VAL A 93 -28.76 22.16 -2.25
C VAL A 93 -28.28 20.75 -1.91
N LEU A 94 -28.63 20.23 -0.74
CA LEU A 94 -28.31 18.86 -0.34
C LEU A 94 -29.09 17.82 -1.16
N GLU A 95 -30.38 18.06 -1.43
CA GLU A 95 -31.21 17.20 -2.28
C GLU A 95 -30.71 17.16 -3.72
N LEU A 96 -30.30 18.31 -4.27
CA LEU A 96 -29.65 18.39 -5.58
C LEU A 96 -28.32 17.63 -5.58
N ALA A 97 -27.50 17.78 -4.54
CA ALA A 97 -26.25 17.04 -4.39
C ALA A 97 -26.48 15.52 -4.38
N ALA A 98 -27.47 15.05 -3.62
CA ALA A 98 -27.85 13.65 -3.56
C ALA A 98 -28.35 13.14 -4.92
N SER A 99 -29.13 13.95 -5.64
CA SER A 99 -29.63 13.62 -6.98
C SER A 99 -28.50 13.48 -8.00
N LEU A 100 -27.55 14.42 -8.01
CA LEU A 100 -26.33 14.32 -8.82
C LEU A 100 -25.51 13.06 -8.49
N LYS A 101 -25.39 12.70 -7.20
CA LYS A 101 -24.68 11.48 -6.80
C LYS A 101 -25.42 10.20 -7.19
N ARG A 102 -26.76 10.18 -7.16
CA ARG A 102 -27.58 9.04 -7.62
C ARG A 102 -27.52 8.85 -9.13
N GLU A 103 -27.56 9.94 -9.89
CA GLU A 103 -27.48 9.92 -11.36
C GLU A 103 -26.15 9.31 -11.85
N ASN A 104 -25.06 9.59 -11.14
CA ASN A 104 -23.78 8.94 -11.39
C ASN A 104 -23.04 8.66 -10.07
N PRO A 105 -23.12 7.40 -9.56
CA PRO A 105 -22.48 7.00 -8.31
C PRO A 105 -20.96 7.19 -8.27
N ALA A 106 -20.28 7.28 -9.42
CA ALA A 106 -18.84 7.51 -9.49
C ALA A 106 -18.43 8.98 -9.21
N ARG A 107 -19.37 9.93 -9.21
CA ARG A 107 -19.05 11.36 -8.97
C ARG A 107 -18.45 11.54 -7.57
N THR A 108 -17.27 12.15 -7.49
CA THR A 108 -16.62 12.47 -6.20
C THR A 108 -17.32 13.66 -5.54
N ALA A 109 -17.15 13.83 -4.22
CA ALA A 109 -17.69 14.99 -3.52
C ALA A 109 -17.16 16.33 -4.08
N ALA A 110 -15.90 16.36 -4.49
CA ALA A 110 -15.29 17.50 -5.19
C ALA A 110 -15.99 17.80 -6.53
N GLN A 111 -16.30 16.76 -7.32
CA GLN A 111 -17.01 16.92 -8.59
C GLN A 111 -18.44 17.40 -8.36
N VAL A 112 -19.17 16.85 -7.39
CA VAL A 112 -20.52 17.32 -7.05
C VAL A 112 -20.49 18.77 -6.54
N ALA A 113 -19.51 19.14 -5.71
CA ALA A 113 -19.34 20.53 -5.26
C ALA A 113 -19.11 21.49 -6.44
N ARG A 114 -18.33 21.07 -7.45
CA ARG A 114 -18.08 21.85 -8.66
C ARG A 114 -19.36 22.05 -9.47
N ILE A 115 -20.13 20.98 -9.69
CA ILE A 115 -21.40 21.03 -10.41
C ILE A 115 -22.40 21.96 -9.70
N LEU A 116 -22.52 21.84 -8.37
CA LEU A 116 -23.38 22.72 -7.57
C LEU A 116 -22.95 24.19 -7.69
N ARG A 117 -21.65 24.47 -7.57
CA ARG A 117 -21.14 25.85 -7.68
C ARG A 117 -21.44 26.46 -9.05
N THR A 118 -21.35 25.68 -10.12
CA THR A 118 -21.69 26.12 -11.48
C THR A 118 -23.20 26.30 -11.67
N ALA A 119 -24.03 25.41 -11.11
CA ALA A 119 -25.48 25.44 -11.30
C ALA A 119 -26.22 26.44 -10.40
N THR A 120 -25.76 26.63 -9.16
CA THR A 120 -26.45 27.42 -8.13
C THR A 120 -25.60 28.57 -7.57
N GLY A 121 -24.41 28.83 -8.12
CA GLY A 121 -23.49 29.90 -7.68
C GLY A 121 -22.79 29.65 -6.35
N TRP A 122 -23.19 28.62 -5.61
CA TRP A 122 -22.67 28.28 -4.28
C TRP A 122 -22.67 26.77 -4.07
N ALA A 123 -21.71 26.26 -3.31
CA ALA A 123 -21.63 24.84 -2.94
C ALA A 123 -21.15 24.64 -1.49
N PRO A 124 -21.65 23.62 -0.78
CA PRO A 124 -21.13 23.23 0.53
C PRO A 124 -19.69 22.71 0.43
N SER A 125 -18.98 22.64 1.56
CA SER A 125 -17.66 22.00 1.60
C SER A 125 -17.74 20.51 1.25
N GLU A 126 -16.66 19.97 0.68
CA GLU A 126 -16.58 18.55 0.31
C GLU A 126 -16.85 17.62 1.51
N SER A 127 -16.32 17.95 2.68
CA SER A 127 -16.59 17.20 3.92
C SER A 127 -18.08 17.20 4.30
N THR A 128 -18.80 18.29 4.02
CA THR A 128 -20.25 18.37 4.27
C THR A 128 -21.03 17.49 3.30
N LEU A 129 -20.63 17.48 2.03
CA LEU A 129 -21.20 16.62 0.99
C LEU A 129 -20.92 15.14 1.26
N LEU A 130 -19.68 14.78 1.62
CA LEU A 130 -19.31 13.41 2.02
C LEU A 130 -20.17 12.92 3.18
N ARG A 131 -20.29 13.71 4.24
CA ARG A 131 -21.14 13.36 5.39
C ARG A 131 -22.61 13.23 4.99
N HIS A 132 -23.09 14.06 4.07
CA HIS A 132 -24.46 13.97 3.57
C HIS A 132 -24.67 12.69 2.74
N PHE A 133 -23.74 12.34 1.84
CA PHE A 133 -23.80 11.11 1.05
C PHE A 133 -23.75 9.86 1.93
N HIS A 134 -22.91 9.85 2.96
CA HIS A 134 -22.92 8.76 3.95
C HIS A 134 -24.27 8.62 4.66
N ARG A 135 -24.89 9.74 5.07
CA ARG A 135 -26.22 9.71 5.70
C ARG A 135 -27.32 9.22 4.77
N CYS A 136 -27.21 9.53 3.48
CA CYS A 136 -28.14 9.08 2.46
C CYS A 136 -27.78 7.70 1.90
N GLU A 137 -26.79 7.00 2.47
CA GLU A 137 -26.31 5.69 2.01
C GLU A 137 -25.86 5.68 0.53
N LEU A 138 -25.45 6.85 0.02
CA LEU A 138 -24.93 7.04 -1.33
C LEU A 138 -23.41 6.84 -1.42
N MET A 139 -22.79 6.44 -0.31
CA MET A 139 -21.39 6.06 -0.19
C MET A 139 -21.30 4.57 0.08
N GLY A 140 -21.21 3.81 -1.00
CA GLY A 140 -21.12 2.36 -1.04
C GLY A 140 -20.99 1.91 -2.50
N PRO A 141 -20.60 0.64 -2.76
CA PRO A 141 -20.65 0.10 -4.12
C PRO A 141 -22.07 0.28 -4.67
N ALA A 142 -22.19 0.59 -5.98
CA ALA A 142 -23.46 0.97 -6.61
C ALA A 142 -24.62 0.06 -6.16
N ALA A 143 -25.77 0.66 -5.79
CA ALA A 143 -26.96 -0.09 -5.40
C ALA A 143 -27.28 -1.12 -6.49
N GLY A 144 -27.10 -2.41 -6.17
CA GLY A 144 -27.18 -3.52 -7.13
C GLY A 144 -25.94 -4.42 -7.17
N VAL A 145 -24.80 -3.99 -6.62
CA VAL A 145 -23.67 -4.90 -6.37
C VAL A 145 -23.91 -5.59 -5.03
N SER A 146 -24.54 -6.76 -5.05
CA SER A 146 -24.48 -7.67 -3.92
C SER A 146 -23.00 -7.90 -3.62
N THR A 147 -22.54 -7.47 -2.43
CA THR A 147 -21.28 -8.00 -1.92
C THR A 147 -21.58 -9.47 -1.64
N GLU A 148 -21.17 -10.36 -2.54
CA GLU A 148 -21.27 -11.79 -2.32
C GLU A 148 -20.62 -12.07 -0.96
N VAL A 149 -21.42 -12.55 -0.01
CA VAL A 149 -20.94 -12.93 1.32
C VAL A 149 -20.21 -14.26 1.12
N PHE A 150 -18.92 -14.18 0.80
CA PHE A 150 -18.09 -15.36 0.67
C PHE A 150 -17.79 -15.96 2.05
N GLY A 151 -17.98 -17.27 2.19
CA GLY A 151 -17.48 -18.01 3.35
C GLY A 151 -15.95 -17.92 3.45
N ARG A 152 -15.41 -17.90 4.67
CA ARG A 152 -13.96 -18.00 4.88
C ARG A 152 -13.53 -19.43 4.56
N PHE A 153 -12.84 -19.63 3.44
CA PHE A 153 -12.20 -20.90 3.10
C PHE A 153 -10.92 -21.08 3.91
N GLU A 154 -10.66 -22.30 4.39
CA GLU A 154 -9.38 -22.73 4.95
C GLU A 154 -9.15 -24.21 4.58
N ALA A 155 -7.94 -24.53 4.15
CA ALA A 155 -7.46 -25.89 3.93
C ALA A 155 -7.56 -26.70 5.23
N ALA A 156 -7.98 -27.96 5.10
CA ALA A 156 -8.14 -28.85 6.24
C ALA A 156 -6.79 -29.29 6.80
N ASP A 157 -5.80 -29.48 5.94
CA ASP A 157 -4.50 -30.08 6.27
C ASP A 157 -3.31 -29.23 5.77
N PRO A 158 -2.14 -29.32 6.44
CA PRO A 158 -0.89 -28.77 5.91
C PRO A 158 -0.60 -29.34 4.51
N ASN A 159 0.03 -28.54 3.64
CA ASN A 159 0.34 -28.92 2.26
C ASN A 159 -0.87 -29.24 1.37
N GLU A 160 -2.11 -28.96 1.78
CA GLU A 160 -3.24 -29.04 0.86
C GLU A 160 -3.22 -27.89 -0.15
N LEU A 161 -2.96 -26.67 0.33
CA LEU A 161 -2.94 -25.46 -0.50
C LEU A 161 -1.83 -24.50 -0.06
N TRP A 162 -0.96 -24.14 -1.00
CA TRP A 162 -0.03 -23.03 -0.84
C TRP A 162 -0.49 -21.82 -1.65
N VAL A 163 -0.51 -20.65 -1.04
CA VAL A 163 -0.88 -19.39 -1.67
C VAL A 163 0.38 -18.56 -1.91
N GLY A 164 0.71 -18.30 -3.17
CA GLY A 164 1.89 -17.52 -3.58
C GLY A 164 1.52 -16.12 -4.04
N ASP A 165 2.31 -15.13 -3.61
CA ASP A 165 2.12 -13.72 -3.98
C ASP A 165 3.45 -12.93 -3.88
N ALA A 166 3.47 -11.71 -4.38
CA ALA A 166 4.60 -10.79 -4.34
C ALA A 166 4.26 -9.48 -3.60
N LEU A 167 5.24 -8.96 -2.84
CA LEU A 167 5.17 -7.71 -2.11
C LEU A 167 6.30 -6.79 -2.55
N HIS A 168 6.01 -5.51 -2.73
CA HIS A 168 7.03 -4.48 -2.90
C HIS A 168 7.89 -4.32 -1.64
N GLY A 169 9.19 -4.53 -1.78
CA GLY A 169 10.20 -4.40 -0.75
C GLY A 169 10.90 -3.03 -0.73
N PRO A 170 11.96 -2.90 0.10
CA PRO A 170 12.76 -1.69 0.19
C PRO A 170 13.64 -1.50 -1.04
N ARG A 171 14.28 -0.34 -1.15
CA ARG A 171 15.34 -0.10 -2.13
C ARG A 171 16.68 -0.57 -1.60
N VAL A 172 17.40 -1.32 -2.43
CA VAL A 172 18.78 -1.74 -2.16
C VAL A 172 19.66 -1.19 -3.26
N GLY A 173 20.55 -0.26 -2.92
CA GLY A 173 21.40 0.45 -3.88
C GLY A 173 20.59 1.14 -4.97
N ASP A 174 19.61 1.96 -4.57
CA ASP A 174 18.64 2.68 -5.42
C ASP A 174 17.63 1.81 -6.18
N ARG A 175 17.77 0.48 -6.14
CA ARG A 175 16.91 -0.46 -6.89
C ARG A 175 15.79 -1.01 -6.01
N LYS A 176 14.56 -0.93 -6.52
CA LYS A 176 13.39 -1.51 -5.86
C LYS A 176 13.52 -3.04 -5.78
N THR A 177 13.20 -3.61 -4.62
CA THR A 177 13.13 -5.06 -4.44
C THR A 177 11.68 -5.55 -4.37
N TYR A 178 11.51 -6.85 -4.57
CA TYR A 178 10.23 -7.55 -4.52
C TYR A 178 10.40 -8.81 -3.69
N LEU A 179 9.57 -8.99 -2.67
CA LEU A 179 9.48 -10.21 -1.87
C LEU A 179 8.46 -11.15 -2.52
N PHE A 180 8.92 -12.28 -3.01
CA PHE A 180 8.05 -13.41 -3.35
C PHE A 180 7.87 -14.28 -2.11
N ALA A 181 6.64 -14.66 -1.80
CA ALA A 181 6.36 -15.56 -0.67
C ALA A 181 5.27 -16.58 -1.01
N PHE A 182 5.41 -17.77 -0.44
CA PHE A 182 4.41 -18.82 -0.42
C PHE A 182 3.99 -19.07 1.02
N LEU A 183 2.68 -19.06 1.25
CA LEU A 183 2.06 -19.29 2.55
C LEU A 183 1.24 -20.58 2.50
N ASP A 184 1.42 -21.47 3.47
CA ASP A 184 0.53 -22.62 3.65
C ASP A 184 -0.83 -22.17 4.21
N ASP A 185 -1.91 -22.56 3.53
CA ASP A 185 -3.26 -22.08 3.81
C ASP A 185 -3.84 -22.67 5.11
N HIS A 186 -3.35 -23.81 5.58
CA HIS A 186 -3.81 -24.40 6.84
C HIS A 186 -3.09 -23.77 8.05
N SER A 187 -1.76 -23.83 8.02
CA SER A 187 -0.90 -23.49 9.15
C SER A 187 -0.56 -22.01 9.26
N ARG A 188 -0.69 -21.24 8.17
CA ARG A 188 -0.11 -19.89 8.01
C ARG A 188 1.42 -19.89 8.00
N LEU A 189 2.08 -21.04 7.82
CA LEU A 189 3.52 -21.13 7.73
C LEU A 189 4.01 -20.49 6.42
N VAL A 190 5.09 -19.70 6.47
CA VAL A 190 5.77 -19.23 5.26
C VAL A 190 6.65 -20.39 4.79
N VAL A 191 6.19 -21.11 3.78
CA VAL A 191 6.88 -22.29 3.27
C VAL A 191 8.03 -21.92 2.33
N GLY A 192 7.96 -20.75 1.69
CA GLY A 192 9.00 -20.25 0.80
C GLY A 192 8.99 -18.74 0.71
N HIS A 193 10.16 -18.13 0.63
CA HIS A 193 10.28 -16.69 0.45
C HIS A 193 11.61 -16.29 -0.20
N ARG A 194 11.62 -15.18 -0.96
CA ARG A 194 12.85 -14.59 -1.50
C ARG A 194 12.64 -13.14 -1.95
N PHE A 195 13.55 -12.25 -1.58
CA PHE A 195 13.70 -10.93 -2.18
C PHE A 195 14.50 -10.99 -3.49
N GLY A 196 14.07 -10.20 -4.48
CA GLY A 196 14.76 -10.02 -5.74
C GLY A 196 14.61 -8.62 -6.33
N PHE A 197 15.46 -8.25 -7.29
CA PHE A 197 15.44 -6.93 -7.96
C PHE A 197 14.41 -6.79 -9.10
N ALA A 198 13.78 -7.89 -9.50
CA ALA A 198 12.80 -7.90 -10.57
C ALA A 198 11.58 -8.72 -10.18
N GLU A 199 10.43 -8.31 -10.71
CA GLU A 199 9.19 -9.05 -10.61
C GLU A 199 9.15 -10.10 -11.73
N ASP A 200 9.92 -11.19 -11.61
CA ASP A 200 10.06 -12.20 -12.65
C ASP A 200 9.81 -13.65 -12.21
N THR A 201 9.50 -14.50 -13.20
CA THR A 201 9.23 -15.94 -13.09
C THR A 201 10.30 -16.74 -12.41
N VAL A 202 11.55 -16.37 -12.69
CA VAL A 202 12.73 -17.12 -12.32
C VAL A 202 12.95 -16.94 -10.82
N ARG A 203 12.58 -15.78 -10.28
CA ARG A 203 12.63 -15.47 -8.85
C ARG A 203 11.51 -16.13 -8.05
N LEU A 204 10.29 -16.24 -8.61
CA LEU A 204 9.23 -17.06 -8.01
C LEU A 204 9.67 -18.53 -7.90
N ALA A 205 10.27 -19.07 -8.97
CA ALA A 205 10.85 -20.42 -8.98
C ALA A 205 11.95 -20.59 -7.92
N ALA A 206 12.80 -19.57 -7.77
CA ALA A 206 13.89 -19.56 -6.79
C ALA A 206 13.38 -19.53 -5.32
N ALA A 207 12.16 -19.05 -5.07
CA ALA A 207 11.50 -19.17 -3.77
C ALA A 207 10.80 -20.53 -3.61
N LEU A 208 10.21 -21.08 -4.67
CA LEU A 208 9.45 -22.32 -4.64
C LEU A 208 10.33 -23.58 -4.52
N LYS A 209 11.47 -23.66 -5.22
CA LYS A 209 12.34 -24.84 -5.19
C LYS A 209 12.85 -25.17 -3.77
N PRO A 210 13.40 -24.20 -3.00
CA PRO A 210 13.80 -24.46 -1.62
C PRO A 210 12.61 -24.78 -0.71
N ALA A 211 11.44 -24.18 -0.96
CA ALA A 211 10.22 -24.47 -0.21
C ALA A 211 9.80 -25.94 -0.34
N LEU A 212 9.75 -26.45 -1.57
CA LEU A 212 9.41 -27.84 -1.85
C LEU A 212 10.43 -28.80 -1.24
N ALA A 213 11.73 -28.45 -1.27
CA ALA A 213 12.79 -29.24 -0.66
C ALA A 213 12.68 -29.32 0.88
N ALA A 214 12.29 -28.22 1.52
CA ALA A 214 12.26 -28.12 2.99
C ALA A 214 10.91 -28.51 3.61
N ARG A 215 9.80 -28.27 2.90
CA ARG A 215 8.43 -28.38 3.44
C ARG A 215 7.57 -29.41 2.68
N GLY A 216 8.11 -30.03 1.64
CA GLY A 216 7.45 -31.08 0.86
C GLY A 216 6.58 -30.54 -0.28
N VAL A 217 5.93 -31.47 -0.98
CA VAL A 217 5.10 -31.15 -2.14
C VAL A 217 3.64 -30.90 -1.73
N PRO A 218 3.05 -29.74 -2.04
CA PRO A 218 1.64 -29.48 -1.76
C PRO A 218 0.71 -30.12 -2.79
N THR A 219 -0.55 -30.34 -2.42
CA THR A 219 -1.59 -30.81 -3.35
C THR A 219 -1.91 -29.74 -4.39
N SER A 220 -2.03 -28.48 -3.96
CA SER A 220 -2.32 -27.35 -4.84
C SER A 220 -1.47 -26.12 -4.53
N VAL A 221 -1.16 -25.34 -5.58
CA VAL A 221 -0.54 -24.02 -5.46
C VAL A 221 -1.46 -23.00 -6.12
N TYR A 222 -1.80 -21.94 -5.40
CA TYR A 222 -2.62 -20.83 -5.87
C TYR A 222 -1.76 -19.58 -6.07
N VAL A 223 -1.68 -19.08 -7.30
CA VAL A 223 -0.89 -17.90 -7.68
C VAL A 223 -1.66 -17.00 -8.63
N ASP A 224 -1.24 -15.75 -8.76
CA ASP A 224 -1.81 -14.83 -9.75
C ASP A 224 -1.40 -15.21 -11.19
N ASN A 225 -2.20 -14.79 -12.17
CA ASN A 225 -1.94 -14.92 -13.61
C ASN A 225 -0.89 -13.89 -14.07
N GLY A 226 0.31 -13.95 -13.50
CA GLY A 226 1.48 -13.26 -14.03
C GLY A 226 1.88 -13.85 -15.39
N SER A 227 2.55 -13.05 -16.25
CA SER A 227 2.88 -13.32 -17.67
C SER A 227 2.82 -14.79 -18.18
N ALA A 228 2.28 -15.01 -19.39
CA ALA A 228 2.02 -16.34 -19.98
C ALA A 228 3.17 -17.38 -20.00
N PHE A 229 4.43 -16.95 -19.88
CA PHE A 229 5.57 -17.86 -19.79
C PHE A 229 5.83 -18.34 -18.35
N VAL A 230 5.43 -17.54 -17.34
CA VAL A 230 5.30 -17.96 -15.93
C VAL A 230 4.44 -19.20 -15.87
N ASP A 231 3.28 -19.11 -16.49
CA ASP A 231 2.27 -20.14 -16.42
C ASP A 231 2.78 -21.44 -17.05
N ALA A 232 3.45 -21.38 -18.20
CA ALA A 232 3.93 -22.59 -18.88
C ALA A 232 5.00 -23.37 -18.09
N TRP A 233 6.00 -22.68 -17.54
CA TRP A 233 7.07 -23.38 -16.80
C TRP A 233 6.56 -23.84 -15.43
N LEU A 234 5.82 -22.99 -14.71
CA LEU A 234 5.31 -23.32 -13.38
C LEU A 234 4.32 -24.46 -13.48
N LEU A 235 3.47 -24.46 -14.51
CA LEU A 235 2.57 -25.58 -14.81
C LEU A 235 3.34 -26.87 -15.08
N ARG A 236 4.45 -26.83 -15.83
CA ARG A 236 5.30 -28.01 -16.05
C ARG A 236 5.90 -28.53 -14.73
N ALA A 237 6.46 -27.65 -13.92
CA ALA A 237 7.06 -28.01 -12.63
C ALA A 237 6.02 -28.63 -11.70
N CYS A 238 4.86 -27.98 -11.58
CA CYS A 238 3.71 -28.49 -10.84
C CYS A 238 3.25 -29.85 -11.39
N ALA A 239 3.09 -30.00 -12.71
CA ALA A 239 2.67 -31.25 -13.33
C ALA A 239 3.67 -32.40 -13.07
N LYS A 240 4.98 -32.13 -13.10
CA LYS A 240 6.03 -33.13 -12.79
C LYS A 240 6.01 -33.56 -11.34
N LEU A 241 5.67 -32.66 -10.43
CA LEU A 241 5.60 -32.94 -8.99
C LEU A 241 4.19 -33.40 -8.54
N GLY A 242 3.22 -33.48 -9.44
CA GLY A 242 1.84 -33.83 -9.10
C GLY A 242 1.06 -32.74 -8.37
N VAL A 243 1.53 -31.50 -8.43
CA VAL A 243 0.89 -30.32 -7.83
C VAL A 243 -0.16 -29.76 -8.77
N ARG A 244 -1.36 -29.48 -8.28
CA ARG A 244 -2.38 -28.74 -9.03
C ARG A 244 -2.11 -27.25 -8.99
N LEU A 245 -1.75 -26.65 -10.12
CA LEU A 245 -1.64 -25.20 -10.24
C LEU A 245 -3.03 -24.57 -10.43
N VAL A 246 -3.38 -23.63 -9.56
CA VAL A 246 -4.63 -22.87 -9.59
C VAL A 246 -4.29 -21.40 -9.77
N HIS A 247 -4.93 -20.75 -10.74
CA HIS A 247 -4.78 -19.32 -10.95
C HIS A 247 -6.04 -18.56 -10.54
N SER A 248 -5.85 -17.35 -10.03
CA SER A 248 -6.97 -16.44 -9.75
C SER A 248 -7.67 -16.05 -11.05
N ALA A 249 -9.00 -16.23 -11.10
CA ALA A 249 -9.78 -15.71 -12.23
C ALA A 249 -9.68 -14.17 -12.27
N PRO A 250 -9.56 -13.56 -13.47
CA PRO A 250 -9.53 -12.09 -13.59
C PRO A 250 -10.73 -11.46 -12.87
N GLY A 251 -10.47 -10.47 -12.00
CA GLY A 251 -11.50 -9.79 -11.21
C GLY A 251 -12.01 -10.57 -9.99
N ARG A 252 -11.39 -11.70 -9.62
CA ARG A 252 -11.73 -12.50 -8.44
C ARG A 252 -10.53 -12.74 -7.51
N PRO A 253 -10.05 -11.73 -6.76
CA PRO A 253 -8.90 -11.85 -5.86
C PRO A 253 -9.20 -12.53 -4.51
N GLN A 254 -10.40 -13.10 -4.30
CA GLN A 254 -10.93 -13.42 -2.97
C GLN A 254 -10.16 -14.52 -2.19
N GLY A 255 -9.27 -15.28 -2.84
CA GLY A 255 -8.43 -16.30 -2.18
C GLY A 255 -7.16 -15.77 -1.47
N ARG A 256 -6.82 -14.47 -1.60
CA ARG A 256 -5.51 -13.92 -1.18
C ARG A 256 -5.49 -13.26 0.20
N GLY A 257 -6.61 -13.17 0.89
CA GLY A 257 -6.70 -12.40 2.14
C GLY A 257 -5.71 -12.82 3.24
N LYS A 258 -5.29 -14.09 3.26
CA LYS A 258 -4.31 -14.61 4.23
C LYS A 258 -2.87 -14.18 3.91
N VAL A 259 -2.47 -14.27 2.63
CA VAL A 259 -1.14 -13.79 2.20
C VAL A 259 -1.07 -12.25 2.26
N GLU A 260 -2.16 -11.55 1.96
CA GLU A 260 -2.26 -10.09 2.14
C GLU A 260 -2.12 -9.70 3.62
N ARG A 261 -2.75 -10.45 4.54
CA ARG A 261 -2.58 -10.25 5.99
C ARG A 261 -1.12 -10.48 6.41
N PHE A 262 -0.47 -11.52 5.89
CA PHE A 262 0.96 -11.75 6.10
C PHE A 262 1.79 -10.58 5.61
N PHE A 263 1.55 -10.08 4.40
CA PHE A 263 2.27 -8.93 3.86
C PHE A 263 2.06 -7.65 4.65
N ARG A 264 0.88 -7.45 5.23
CA ARG A 264 0.68 -6.36 6.20
C ARG A 264 1.59 -6.52 7.42
N THR A 265 1.69 -7.73 7.97
CA THR A 265 2.64 -8.03 9.07
C THR A 265 4.09 -7.77 8.67
N VAL A 266 4.50 -8.17 7.46
CA VAL A 266 5.84 -7.88 6.92
C VAL A 266 6.09 -6.37 6.88
N ARG A 267 5.12 -5.57 6.42
CA ARG A 267 5.23 -4.10 6.39
C ARG A 267 5.34 -3.49 7.78
N GLU A 268 4.51 -3.96 8.71
CA GLU A 268 4.40 -3.40 10.07
C GLU A 268 5.55 -3.79 11.00
N GLN A 269 6.24 -4.91 10.75
CA GLN A 269 7.24 -5.45 11.67
C GLN A 269 8.64 -5.56 11.08
N PHE A 270 8.76 -5.95 9.81
CA PHE A 270 10.07 -6.15 9.18
C PHE A 270 10.50 -4.93 8.37
N LEU A 271 9.68 -4.49 7.42
CA LEU A 271 10.06 -3.40 6.51
C LEU A 271 10.17 -2.04 7.19
N VAL A 272 9.55 -1.84 8.36
CA VAL A 272 9.71 -0.62 9.15
C VAL A 272 11.11 -0.48 9.74
N GLU A 273 11.82 -1.59 9.95
CA GLU A 273 13.18 -1.64 10.49
C GLU A 273 14.26 -1.71 9.40
N VAL A 274 13.86 -1.83 8.13
CA VAL A 274 14.78 -1.91 7.00
C VAL A 274 14.84 -0.58 6.28
N THR A 275 15.99 0.08 6.34
CA THR A 275 16.23 1.34 5.63
C THR A 275 16.54 1.10 4.17
N ASP A 276 15.96 1.93 3.29
CA ASP A 276 16.37 2.02 1.90
C ASP A 276 17.85 2.41 1.81
N THR A 277 18.63 1.75 0.95
CA THR A 277 20.04 2.09 0.69
C THR A 277 20.23 2.65 -0.71
N THR A 278 21.16 3.59 -0.83
CA THR A 278 21.62 4.14 -2.11
C THR A 278 22.88 3.43 -2.59
N THR A 279 23.24 3.63 -3.85
CA THR A 279 24.50 3.11 -4.42
C THR A 279 25.72 3.67 -3.69
N GLU A 280 25.64 4.91 -3.21
CA GLU A 280 26.69 5.56 -2.42
C GLU A 280 26.87 4.87 -1.07
N ASP A 281 25.77 4.54 -0.37
CA ASP A 281 25.80 3.82 0.91
C ASP A 281 26.46 2.45 0.76
N LEU A 282 26.10 1.71 -0.30
CA LEU A 282 26.69 0.40 -0.60
C LEU A 282 28.19 0.51 -0.90
N THR A 283 28.59 1.52 -1.68
CA THR A 283 30.00 1.78 -2.00
C THR A 283 30.80 2.14 -0.75
N ALA A 284 30.25 2.99 0.13
CA ALA A 284 30.88 3.36 1.40
C ALA A 284 31.06 2.16 2.34
N ALA A 285 30.13 1.20 2.32
CA ALA A 285 30.21 -0.04 3.08
C ALA A 285 31.14 -1.10 2.43
N GLY A 286 31.59 -0.90 1.19
CA GLY A 286 32.37 -1.89 0.43
C GLY A 286 31.56 -3.13 0.05
N VAL A 287 30.24 -3.01 -0.07
CA VAL A 287 29.30 -4.11 -0.35
C VAL A 287 28.68 -3.87 -1.73
N ASP A 288 28.62 -4.90 -2.57
CA ASP A 288 27.89 -4.81 -3.83
C ASP A 288 26.37 -5.07 -3.66
N HIS A 289 25.57 -4.75 -4.69
CA HIS A 289 24.12 -4.96 -4.66
C HIS A 289 23.72 -6.42 -4.42
N THR A 290 24.51 -7.39 -4.87
CA THR A 290 24.20 -8.82 -4.72
C THR A 290 24.37 -9.24 -3.27
N ALA A 291 25.49 -8.87 -2.65
CA ALA A 291 25.77 -9.11 -1.24
C ALA A 291 24.73 -8.42 -0.34
N ALA A 292 24.34 -7.19 -0.66
CA ALA A 292 23.29 -6.48 0.06
C ALA A 292 21.91 -7.17 -0.06
N LEU A 293 21.56 -7.69 -1.24
CA LEU A 293 20.32 -8.45 -1.43
C LEU A 293 20.35 -9.80 -0.69
N LEU A 294 21.50 -10.47 -0.65
CA LEU A 294 21.68 -11.70 0.12
C LEU A 294 21.52 -11.43 1.62
N GLU A 295 22.07 -10.31 2.11
CA GLU A 295 21.91 -9.89 3.50
C GLU A 295 20.45 -9.58 3.83
N LEU A 296 19.72 -8.87 2.95
CA LEU A 296 18.28 -8.65 3.12
C LEU A 296 17.51 -9.98 3.22
N ASN A 297 17.82 -10.94 2.34
CA ASN A 297 17.23 -12.28 2.40
C ASN A 297 17.56 -13.01 3.70
N ARG A 298 18.80 -12.90 4.20
CA ARG A 298 19.24 -13.50 5.46
C ARG A 298 18.50 -12.91 6.66
N LEU A 299 18.38 -11.59 6.72
CA LEU A 299 17.63 -10.89 7.77
C LEU A 299 16.15 -11.27 7.75
N PHE A 300 15.56 -11.34 6.55
CA PHE A 300 14.16 -11.75 6.41
C PHE A 300 13.93 -13.19 6.86
N MET A 301 14.81 -14.11 6.45
CA MET A 301 14.77 -15.51 6.90
C MET A 301 14.84 -15.62 8.42
N ALA A 302 15.75 -14.87 9.05
CA ALA A 302 15.86 -14.84 10.51
C ALA A 302 14.55 -14.39 11.16
N TRP A 303 13.98 -13.26 10.71
CA TRP A 303 12.71 -12.76 11.22
C TRP A 303 11.55 -13.76 11.02
N VAL A 304 11.48 -14.41 9.86
CA VAL A 304 10.45 -15.43 9.60
C VAL A 304 10.56 -16.59 10.59
N GLU A 305 11.76 -17.15 10.77
CA GLU A 305 11.97 -18.36 11.58
C GLU A 305 11.98 -18.12 13.10
N THR A 306 12.38 -16.92 13.55
CA THR A 306 12.45 -16.61 14.99
C THR A 306 11.23 -15.86 15.50
N GLU A 307 10.62 -14.99 14.70
CA GLU A 307 9.49 -14.17 15.12
C GLU A 307 8.17 -14.70 14.54
N TYR A 308 8.03 -14.70 13.22
CA TYR A 308 6.75 -14.96 12.57
C TYR A 308 6.25 -16.39 12.81
N HIS A 309 7.09 -17.41 12.58
CA HIS A 309 6.74 -18.81 12.75
C HIS A 309 6.45 -19.20 14.21
N ARG A 310 6.98 -18.43 15.18
CA ARG A 310 6.87 -18.73 16.62
C ARG A 310 5.80 -17.91 17.33
N ARG A 311 5.37 -16.79 16.75
CA ARG A 311 4.34 -15.93 17.32
C ARG A 311 2.95 -16.55 17.18
N THR A 312 2.18 -16.54 18.26
CA THR A 312 0.77 -16.95 18.25
C THR A 312 -0.08 -15.97 17.43
N HIS A 313 -0.83 -16.50 16.46
CA HIS A 313 -1.74 -15.71 15.63
C HIS A 313 -3.14 -15.71 16.24
N SER A 314 -3.77 -14.53 16.32
CA SER A 314 -5.11 -14.37 16.92
C SER A 314 -6.23 -15.07 16.15
N GLU A 315 -6.01 -15.40 14.87
CA GLU A 315 -7.00 -16.12 14.05
C GLU A 315 -7.01 -17.62 14.34
N THR A 316 -5.84 -18.21 14.64
CA THR A 316 -5.67 -19.66 14.83
C THR A 316 -5.42 -20.05 16.29
N ASP A 317 -5.17 -19.08 17.16
CA ASP A 317 -4.74 -19.25 18.57
C ASP A 317 -3.50 -20.15 18.73
N GLN A 318 -2.72 -20.28 17.67
CA GLN A 318 -1.51 -21.10 17.59
C GLN A 318 -0.44 -20.34 16.80
N SER A 319 0.84 -20.68 17.02
CA SER A 319 1.90 -20.22 16.11
C SER A 319 1.85 -21.02 14.81
N PRO A 320 2.30 -20.43 13.67
CA PRO A 320 2.35 -21.14 12.41
C PRO A 320 3.11 -22.45 12.46
N LEU A 321 4.25 -22.48 13.18
CA LEU A 321 5.06 -23.68 13.33
C LEU A 321 4.34 -24.76 14.15
N ALA A 322 3.73 -24.40 15.27
CA ALA A 322 3.00 -25.37 16.10
C ALA A 322 1.77 -25.92 15.37
N ARG A 323 1.09 -25.08 14.58
CA ARG A 323 -0.04 -25.51 13.75
C ARG A 323 0.39 -26.44 12.61
N TRP A 324 1.56 -26.18 12.02
CA TRP A 324 2.16 -27.07 11.03
C TRP A 324 2.51 -28.43 11.63
N GLU A 325 3.23 -28.46 12.75
CA GLU A 325 3.65 -29.70 13.42
C GLU A 325 2.43 -30.53 13.88
N SER A 326 1.48 -29.90 14.56
CA SER A 326 0.25 -30.58 15.01
C SER A 326 -0.61 -31.10 13.86
N GLY A 327 -0.59 -30.43 12.70
CA GLY A 327 -1.25 -30.91 11.49
C GLY A 327 -0.65 -32.21 10.97
N TRP A 328 0.68 -32.33 10.94
CA TRP A 328 1.37 -33.56 10.54
C TRP A 328 1.23 -34.68 11.58
N ASP A 329 1.31 -34.34 12.87
CA ASP A 329 1.07 -35.31 13.95
C ASP A 329 -0.33 -35.91 13.86
N ARG A 330 -1.34 -35.09 13.54
CA ARG A 330 -2.72 -35.54 13.32
C ARG A 330 -2.85 -36.49 12.14
N LEU A 331 -2.11 -36.24 11.06
CA LEU A 331 -2.09 -37.10 9.87
C LEU A 331 -1.31 -38.41 10.08
N GLY A 332 -0.44 -38.46 11.10
CA GLY A 332 0.36 -39.64 11.42
C GLY A 332 1.50 -39.93 10.45
N HIS A 333 1.90 -38.93 9.65
CA HIS A 333 3.06 -39.03 8.75
C HIS A 333 3.72 -37.67 8.53
N ALA A 334 4.90 -37.67 7.91
CA ALA A 334 5.66 -36.47 7.57
C ALA A 334 5.33 -35.97 6.14
N PRO A 335 5.67 -34.72 5.79
CA PRO A 335 5.57 -34.24 4.41
C PRO A 335 6.41 -35.10 3.46
N ALA A 336 5.86 -35.40 2.28
CA ALA A 336 6.60 -36.07 1.22
C ALA A 336 7.63 -35.10 0.62
N LEU A 337 8.90 -35.36 0.87
CA LEU A 337 10.01 -34.57 0.34
C LEU A 337 10.42 -35.11 -1.04
N PRO A 338 10.43 -34.28 -2.09
CA PRO A 338 10.89 -34.70 -3.41
C PRO A 338 12.42 -34.86 -3.41
N THR A 339 12.95 -35.76 -4.23
CA THR A 339 14.41 -35.91 -4.33
C THR A 339 15.03 -34.70 -5.02
N ALA A 340 16.33 -34.47 -4.80
CA ALA A 340 17.06 -33.40 -5.49
C ALA A 340 17.03 -33.58 -7.03
N ALA A 341 16.96 -34.82 -7.50
CA ALA A 341 16.81 -35.15 -8.92
C ALA A 341 15.43 -34.74 -9.44
N ASP A 342 14.35 -35.11 -8.74
CA ASP A 342 12.98 -34.73 -9.10
C ASP A 342 12.79 -33.21 -9.12
N LEU A 343 13.33 -32.52 -8.11
CA LEU A 343 13.33 -31.06 -8.05
C LEU A 343 14.18 -30.42 -9.13
N THR A 344 15.25 -31.07 -9.57
CA THR A 344 16.06 -30.52 -10.67
C THR A 344 15.29 -30.65 -11.97
N GLU A 345 14.81 -31.86 -12.26
CA GLU A 345 14.01 -32.17 -13.45
C GLU A 345 12.74 -31.31 -13.56
N ALA A 346 12.00 -31.13 -12.46
CA ALA A 346 10.79 -30.32 -12.44
C ALA A 346 11.05 -28.84 -12.77
N PHE A 347 12.23 -28.33 -12.42
CA PHE A 347 12.60 -26.93 -12.64
C PHE A 347 13.39 -26.70 -13.93
N LEU A 348 13.65 -27.75 -14.73
CA LEU A 348 14.18 -27.60 -16.07
C LEU A 348 13.11 -27.03 -17.01
N TRP A 349 13.54 -26.10 -17.85
CA TRP A 349 12.72 -25.50 -18.89
C TRP A 349 12.75 -26.39 -20.10
N SER A 350 11.72 -26.31 -20.94
CA SER A 350 11.79 -26.96 -22.23
C SER A 350 11.13 -26.18 -23.35
N GLU A 351 11.68 -26.36 -24.56
CA GLU A 351 11.09 -25.86 -25.78
C GLU A 351 11.18 -26.89 -26.90
N PHE A 352 10.10 -27.02 -27.66
CA PHE A 352 10.11 -27.85 -28.86
C PHE A 352 10.77 -27.11 -30.03
N ARG A 353 11.67 -27.80 -30.73
CA ARG A 353 12.35 -27.33 -31.94
C ARG A 353 12.39 -28.42 -32.99
N VAL A 354 12.38 -28.03 -34.26
CA VAL A 354 12.59 -28.97 -35.37
C VAL A 354 14.08 -28.98 -35.69
N VAL A 355 14.66 -30.17 -35.76
CA VAL A 355 16.07 -30.35 -36.13
C VAL A 355 16.23 -30.08 -37.62
N THR A 356 17.20 -29.25 -37.98
CA THR A 356 17.50 -28.92 -39.38
C THR A 356 18.07 -30.14 -40.12
N LYS A 357 18.14 -30.06 -41.46
CA LYS A 357 18.80 -31.10 -42.28
C LYS A 357 20.30 -31.25 -41.98
N THR A 358 20.91 -30.25 -41.34
CA THR A 358 22.32 -30.25 -40.93
C THR A 358 22.51 -30.72 -39.49
N ALA A 359 21.52 -31.38 -38.88
CA ALA A 359 21.55 -31.88 -37.51
C ALA A 359 21.81 -30.79 -36.45
N THR A 360 21.23 -29.60 -36.66
CA THR A 360 21.32 -28.48 -35.73
C THR A 360 19.96 -28.02 -35.23
N VAL A 361 19.93 -27.40 -34.05
CA VAL A 361 18.77 -26.74 -33.46
C VAL A 361 19.17 -25.35 -32.97
N SER A 362 18.26 -24.38 -33.10
CA SER A 362 18.46 -23.03 -32.59
C SER A 362 17.57 -22.75 -31.39
N LEU A 363 18.16 -22.16 -30.35
CA LEU A 363 17.48 -21.79 -29.11
C LEU A 363 18.11 -20.49 -28.56
N HIS A 364 17.29 -19.45 -28.33
CA HIS A 364 17.73 -18.14 -27.80
C HIS A 364 19.00 -17.55 -28.44
N ALA A 365 19.07 -17.50 -29.77
CA ALA A 365 20.23 -17.03 -30.54
C ALA A 365 21.51 -17.88 -30.40
N ASN A 366 21.40 -19.06 -29.78
CA ASN A 366 22.41 -20.10 -29.83
C ASN A 366 22.03 -21.17 -30.84
N THR A 367 23.03 -21.91 -31.30
CA THR A 367 22.87 -23.09 -32.15
C THR A 367 23.63 -24.26 -31.55
N TYR A 368 23.00 -25.44 -31.56
CA TYR A 368 23.54 -26.68 -31.01
C TYR A 368 23.50 -27.77 -32.07
N ARG A 369 24.50 -28.64 -32.08
CA ARG A 369 24.49 -29.89 -32.84
C ARG A 369 23.82 -30.98 -32.01
N VAL A 370 22.95 -31.74 -32.67
CA VAL A 370 22.24 -32.87 -32.07
C VAL A 370 22.56 -34.14 -32.86
N ASP A 371 22.08 -35.29 -32.39
CA ASP A 371 22.23 -36.55 -33.11
C ASP A 371 21.66 -36.43 -34.55
N PRO A 372 22.45 -36.72 -35.59
CA PRO A 372 22.00 -36.68 -36.99
C PRO A 372 20.75 -37.53 -37.28
N ALA A 373 20.50 -38.60 -36.51
CA ALA A 373 19.31 -39.42 -36.63
C ALA A 373 18.01 -38.67 -36.33
N LEU A 374 18.09 -37.49 -35.70
CA LEU A 374 16.97 -36.63 -35.38
C LEU A 374 16.67 -35.59 -36.47
N ALA A 375 17.43 -35.53 -37.56
CA ALA A 375 17.24 -34.55 -38.64
C ALA A 375 15.79 -34.57 -39.17
N GLY A 376 15.15 -33.40 -39.23
CA GLY A 376 13.76 -33.23 -39.65
C GLY A 376 12.71 -33.61 -38.60
N ARG A 377 13.10 -34.10 -37.41
CA ARG A 377 12.18 -34.44 -36.33
C ARG A 377 11.96 -33.27 -35.38
N ARG A 378 10.80 -33.25 -34.72
CA ARG A 378 10.48 -32.30 -33.64
C ARG A 378 11.00 -32.88 -32.33
N VAL A 379 12.00 -32.22 -31.74
CA VAL A 379 12.64 -32.61 -30.48
C VAL A 379 12.27 -31.63 -29.37
N GLU A 380 12.26 -32.11 -28.14
CA GLU A 380 12.19 -31.30 -26.93
C GLU A 380 13.63 -30.97 -26.49
N LEU A 381 13.93 -29.69 -26.33
CA LEU A 381 15.18 -29.23 -25.72
C LEU A 381 14.89 -28.92 -24.26
N VAL A 382 15.54 -29.62 -23.35
CA VAL A 382 15.38 -29.46 -21.90
C VAL A 382 16.64 -28.83 -21.33
N PHE A 383 16.53 -27.73 -20.60
CA PHE A 383 17.68 -26.93 -20.18
C PHE A 383 17.42 -26.16 -18.88
N SER A 384 18.50 -25.76 -18.20
CA SER A 384 18.40 -24.83 -17.07
C SER A 384 18.27 -23.41 -17.61
N PRO A 385 17.37 -22.57 -17.08
CA PRO A 385 17.27 -21.18 -17.53
C PRO A 385 18.53 -20.36 -17.20
N PHE A 386 19.35 -20.81 -16.23
CA PHE A 386 20.59 -20.16 -15.83
C PHE A 386 21.83 -20.67 -16.58
N ASP A 387 21.71 -21.78 -17.30
CA ASP A 387 22.79 -22.40 -18.06
C ASP A 387 22.25 -22.97 -19.38
N LEU A 388 22.51 -22.24 -20.47
CA LEU A 388 22.18 -22.66 -21.83
C LEU A 388 23.30 -23.47 -22.49
N GLU A 389 24.46 -23.67 -21.86
CA GLU A 389 25.51 -24.50 -22.44
C GLU A 389 25.15 -25.98 -22.38
N THR A 390 24.41 -26.36 -21.32
CA THR A 390 23.97 -27.72 -21.08
C THR A 390 22.50 -27.88 -21.50
N ILE A 391 22.27 -28.54 -22.64
CA ILE A 391 20.92 -28.81 -23.16
C ILE A 391 20.74 -30.29 -23.43
N GLU A 392 19.77 -30.90 -22.77
CA GLU A 392 19.37 -32.27 -23.04
C GLU A 392 18.36 -32.32 -24.20
N VAL A 393 18.57 -33.23 -25.15
CA VAL A 393 17.67 -33.44 -26.30
C VAL A 393 16.82 -34.67 -26.04
N ARG A 394 15.49 -34.51 -26.11
CA ARG A 394 14.53 -35.61 -25.97
C ARG A 394 13.63 -35.70 -27.21
N HIS A 395 13.26 -36.92 -27.59
CA HIS A 395 12.33 -37.16 -28.70
C HIS A 395 11.40 -38.32 -28.35
N GLY A 396 10.10 -38.01 -28.23
CA GLY A 396 9.15 -38.90 -27.55
C GLY A 396 9.53 -39.04 -26.08
N ASP A 397 9.47 -40.27 -25.53
CA ASP A 397 9.84 -40.55 -24.14
C ASP A 397 11.33 -40.92 -23.96
N ARG A 398 12.17 -40.71 -24.99
CA ARG A 398 13.57 -41.11 -24.99
C ARG A 398 14.51 -39.90 -24.98
N SER A 399 15.50 -39.94 -24.10
CA SER A 399 16.64 -39.02 -24.11
C SER A 399 17.66 -39.43 -25.19
N TYR A 400 18.16 -38.46 -25.93
CA TYR A 400 19.20 -38.59 -26.95
C TYR A 400 20.52 -37.93 -26.51
N GLY A 401 20.64 -37.63 -25.21
CA GLY A 401 21.84 -37.04 -24.61
C GLY A 401 21.91 -35.52 -24.75
N GLN A 402 23.10 -34.99 -24.46
CA GLN A 402 23.37 -33.55 -24.45
C GLN A 402 23.64 -33.04 -25.88
N ALA A 403 23.03 -31.91 -26.23
CA ALA A 403 23.33 -31.18 -27.45
C ALA A 403 24.74 -30.56 -27.33
N ILE A 404 25.53 -30.66 -28.40
CA ILE A 404 26.87 -30.10 -28.42
C ILE A 404 26.76 -28.64 -28.86
N ALA A 405 27.15 -27.72 -27.98
CA ALA A 405 27.28 -26.30 -28.31
C ALA A 405 28.03 -26.09 -29.63
N HIS A 406 27.39 -25.39 -30.59
CA HIS A 406 28.00 -25.08 -31.89
C HIS A 406 28.31 -23.59 -32.00
N THR A 407 27.34 -22.75 -31.67
CA THR A 407 27.52 -21.30 -31.56
C THR A 407 26.73 -20.83 -30.36
N ILE A 408 27.44 -20.39 -29.33
CA ILE A 408 26.84 -19.83 -28.11
C ILE A 408 27.10 -18.32 -28.12
N THR A 409 26.02 -17.55 -28.10
CA THR A 409 26.06 -16.09 -27.94
C THR A 409 25.46 -15.67 -26.60
N ARG A 410 24.57 -16.47 -26.02
CA ARG A 410 23.94 -16.23 -24.72
C ARG A 410 24.12 -17.43 -23.79
N HIS A 411 24.61 -17.22 -22.58
CA HIS A 411 24.82 -18.31 -21.62
C HIS A 411 23.62 -18.55 -20.70
N ALA A 412 22.69 -17.59 -20.61
CA ALA A 412 21.48 -17.71 -19.82
C ALA A 412 20.24 -17.33 -20.64
N HIS A 413 19.10 -17.87 -20.25
CA HIS A 413 17.81 -17.57 -20.86
C HIS A 413 17.51 -16.06 -20.74
N PRO A 414 16.95 -15.37 -21.77
CA PRO A 414 16.68 -13.93 -21.73
C PRO A 414 15.82 -13.43 -20.55
N LYS A 415 15.02 -14.33 -19.97
CA LYS A 415 14.18 -14.11 -18.77
C LYS A 415 14.85 -14.49 -17.45
N ALA A 416 15.97 -15.22 -17.48
CA ALA A 416 16.79 -15.54 -16.31
C ALA A 416 17.96 -14.57 -16.24
N ARG A 417 17.64 -13.27 -16.23
CA ARG A 417 18.66 -12.25 -16.09
C ARG A 417 19.32 -12.45 -14.72
N PRO A 418 20.66 -12.53 -14.65
CA PRO A 418 21.36 -12.59 -13.37
C PRO A 418 20.96 -11.37 -12.52
N GLU A 419 21.18 -11.43 -11.20
CA GLU A 419 20.92 -10.32 -10.28
C GLU A 419 21.85 -9.11 -10.51
N THR A 420 22.42 -9.01 -11.71
CA THR A 420 23.28 -7.92 -12.16
C THR A 420 22.44 -6.69 -12.49
N VAL A 421 23.03 -5.52 -12.27
CA VAL A 421 22.47 -4.23 -12.62
C VAL A 421 22.40 -4.12 -14.16
N GLU A 422 21.27 -3.66 -14.71
CA GLU A 422 21.31 -3.05 -16.04
C GLU A 422 22.13 -1.77 -15.86
N THR A 423 23.38 -1.77 -16.31
CA THR A 423 24.19 -0.55 -16.35
C THR A 423 23.34 0.49 -17.09
N PRO A 424 22.95 1.61 -16.45
CA PRO A 424 22.26 2.65 -17.19
C PRO A 424 23.15 3.03 -18.38
N PRO A 425 22.56 3.26 -19.57
CA PRO A 425 23.36 3.71 -20.70
C PRO A 425 24.17 4.92 -20.23
N VAL A 426 25.47 4.93 -20.56
CA VAL A 426 26.34 6.08 -20.27
C VAL A 426 25.59 7.32 -20.73
N THR A 427 25.21 8.17 -19.78
CA THR A 427 24.55 9.43 -20.10
C THR A 427 25.49 10.18 -21.03
N THR A 428 25.02 10.51 -22.23
CA THR A 428 25.84 11.15 -23.28
C THR A 428 26.41 12.51 -22.86
N GLY A 429 26.01 13.04 -21.69
CA GLY A 429 26.41 14.36 -21.20
C GLY A 429 25.73 15.50 -21.96
N ILE A 430 24.82 15.19 -22.88
CA ILE A 430 24.13 16.17 -23.72
C ILE A 430 22.83 16.58 -23.02
N ASP A 431 22.85 17.74 -22.38
CA ASP A 431 21.65 18.41 -21.89
C ASP A 431 20.89 19.06 -23.05
N TYR A 432 20.07 18.22 -23.71
CA TYR A 432 19.25 18.63 -24.84
C TYR A 432 18.31 19.80 -24.51
N LEU A 433 17.81 19.87 -23.27
CA LEU A 433 16.91 20.95 -22.85
C LEU A 433 17.65 22.27 -22.72
N ALA A 434 18.88 22.27 -22.19
CA ALA A 434 19.73 23.45 -22.17
C ALA A 434 20.12 23.92 -23.59
N LEU A 435 20.46 22.99 -24.49
CA LEU A 435 20.76 23.31 -25.90
C LEU A 435 19.55 23.89 -26.64
N THR A 436 18.36 23.34 -26.39
CA THR A 436 17.11 23.82 -26.99
C THR A 436 16.71 25.19 -26.44
N ALA A 437 16.94 25.43 -25.15
CA ALA A 437 16.71 26.74 -24.52
C ALA A 437 17.65 27.82 -25.07
N ALA A 438 18.94 27.50 -25.26
CA ALA A 438 19.91 28.41 -25.86
C ALA A 438 19.54 28.75 -27.33
N ALA A 439 19.21 27.74 -28.14
CA ALA A 439 18.79 27.93 -29.52
C ALA A 439 17.51 28.79 -29.63
N HIS A 440 16.54 28.59 -28.74
CA HIS A 440 15.33 29.41 -28.70
C HIS A 440 15.63 30.86 -28.29
N HIS A 441 16.56 31.07 -27.36
CA HIS A 441 16.98 32.41 -26.93
C HIS A 441 17.70 33.16 -28.06
N ASP A 442 18.64 32.50 -28.77
CA ASP A 442 19.33 33.09 -29.91
C ASP A 442 18.35 33.42 -31.05
N GLN A 443 17.37 32.55 -31.30
CA GLN A 443 16.33 32.78 -32.31
C GLN A 443 15.41 33.96 -31.96
N LEU A 444 15.08 34.16 -30.67
CA LEU A 444 14.35 35.34 -30.20
C LEU A 444 15.17 36.63 -30.31
N ARG A 445 16.49 36.53 -30.11
CA ARG A 445 17.45 37.64 -30.27
C ARG A 445 17.57 38.07 -31.72
N ASP A 446 17.69 37.10 -32.64
CA ASP A 446 17.78 37.34 -34.08
C ASP A 446 16.45 37.86 -34.67
N ASP A 447 15.31 37.43 -34.14
CA ASP A 447 13.97 37.89 -34.55
C ASP A 447 13.55 39.24 -33.90
N GLU A 448 14.41 39.88 -33.09
CA GLU A 448 14.11 41.09 -32.28
C GLU A 448 12.82 40.98 -31.43
N ARG A 449 12.43 39.77 -31.04
CA ARG A 449 11.20 39.52 -30.27
C ARG A 449 11.52 39.43 -28.79
N ILE A 450 11.02 40.38 -28.01
CA ILE A 450 11.14 40.36 -26.54
C ILE A 450 10.40 39.15 -25.98
N GLY A 451 11.15 38.11 -25.58
CA GLY A 451 10.62 36.95 -24.89
C GLY A 451 10.21 37.29 -23.46
N TYR A 452 9.15 36.66 -22.96
CA TYR A 452 8.56 36.94 -21.64
C TYR A 452 9.56 36.83 -20.46
N HIS A 453 10.64 36.07 -20.59
CA HIS A 453 11.67 35.96 -19.55
C HIS A 453 12.53 37.23 -19.37
N ALA A 454 12.64 38.07 -20.41
CA ALA A 454 13.38 39.33 -20.36
C ALA A 454 12.66 40.40 -19.52
N LEU A 455 11.37 40.18 -19.21
CA LEU A 455 10.57 41.04 -18.33
C LEU A 455 10.83 40.76 -16.84
N TYR A 456 11.53 39.67 -16.49
CA TYR A 456 11.73 39.22 -15.11
C TYR A 456 13.20 38.90 -14.77
N GLY A 457 14.14 39.30 -15.62
CA GLY A 457 15.57 39.18 -15.34
C GLY A 457 16.00 40.18 -14.25
N PRO A 458 16.92 39.82 -13.33
CA PRO A 458 17.43 40.74 -12.33
C PRO A 458 18.21 41.87 -13.01
N ASP A 459 17.86 43.12 -12.66
CA ASP A 459 18.49 44.36 -13.14
C ASP A 459 20.01 44.24 -13.30
N THR A 460 20.48 44.32 -14.54
CA THR A 460 21.82 44.83 -14.84
C THR A 460 21.64 46.18 -15.53
N ASP A 461 21.79 47.24 -14.74
CA ASP A 461 22.03 48.60 -15.18
C ASP A 461 23.11 48.63 -16.27
N SER A 462 22.72 48.89 -17.51
CA SER A 462 23.47 49.72 -18.47
C SER A 462 22.81 49.67 -19.85
N GLU A 463 21.84 50.56 -20.10
CA GLU A 463 21.60 51.26 -21.37
C GLU A 463 20.25 51.99 -21.29
N ARG A 464 20.26 53.21 -20.72
CA ARG A 464 19.11 54.11 -20.79
C ARG A 464 19.02 54.69 -22.20
N ALA A 465 17.93 54.42 -22.90
CA ALA A 465 17.60 55.11 -24.15
C ALA A 465 17.28 56.60 -23.87
N PRO A 466 17.70 57.56 -24.72
CA PRO A 466 17.44 58.97 -24.48
C PRO A 466 15.94 59.27 -24.53
N GLY A 467 15.37 59.80 -23.44
CA GLY A 467 13.99 60.29 -23.38
C GLY A 467 13.00 59.48 -22.52
N GLN A 468 13.44 58.45 -21.80
CA GLN A 468 12.57 57.70 -20.89
C GLN A 468 12.50 58.38 -19.50
N LEU A 469 11.31 58.86 -19.13
CA LEU A 469 11.02 59.48 -17.84
C LEU A 469 11.02 58.42 -16.72
N SER A 470 11.68 58.71 -15.59
CA SER A 470 11.69 57.85 -14.41
C SER A 470 10.43 58.08 -13.58
N ILE A 471 9.94 57.04 -12.89
CA ILE A 471 8.82 57.14 -11.94
C ILE A 471 9.14 58.05 -10.74
N THR A 472 10.41 58.41 -10.53
CA THR A 472 10.87 59.42 -9.57
C THR A 472 10.74 60.87 -10.08
N ASP A 473 10.49 61.08 -11.37
CA ASP A 473 10.37 62.41 -11.96
C ASP A 473 8.93 62.97 -11.85
N LEU A 474 8.00 62.21 -11.27
CA LEU A 474 6.58 62.55 -11.14
C LEU A 474 6.17 63.05 -9.73
N THR A 475 7.11 63.31 -8.81
CA THR A 475 6.78 63.74 -7.43
C THR A 475 6.98 65.23 -7.12
N ASN A 476 7.10 66.11 -8.13
CA ASN A 476 7.27 67.55 -7.91
C ASN A 476 6.26 68.38 -8.72
N ILE A 477 4.96 68.26 -8.42
CA ILE A 477 3.95 69.27 -8.81
C ILE A 477 2.86 69.37 -7.72
N ASP A 478 2.88 70.52 -7.04
CA ASP A 478 1.82 71.28 -6.36
C ASP A 478 1.20 70.83 -5.02
N GLY A 479 1.25 71.75 -4.04
CA GLY A 479 0.19 71.91 -3.04
C GLY A 479 0.62 72.47 -1.68
N GLU A 480 0.73 73.79 -1.60
CA GLU A 480 0.74 74.64 -0.38
C GLU A 480 -0.13 74.10 0.78
N PHE A 481 0.40 74.08 2.01
CA PHE A 481 -0.33 74.52 3.23
C PHE A 481 0.69 74.88 4.32
N GLU A 482 0.72 76.17 4.67
CA GLU A 482 1.42 76.77 5.80
C GLU A 482 0.82 76.37 7.16
N ASP A 483 1.64 76.62 8.19
CA ASP A 483 1.33 76.81 9.61
C ASP A 483 1.15 75.59 10.53
N GLY A 484 2.17 75.41 11.40
CA GLY A 484 1.95 75.82 12.79
C GLY A 484 2.15 74.80 13.93
N VAL A 485 3.31 74.95 14.60
CA VAL A 485 3.48 75.03 16.08
C VAL A 485 3.50 73.76 16.96
N SER A 486 4.67 73.62 17.64
CA SER A 486 5.01 73.07 18.99
C SER A 486 4.72 71.60 19.32
N ALA A 487 5.57 70.87 20.06
CA ALA A 487 6.70 71.21 20.93
C ALA A 487 7.75 70.10 20.92
#